data_AF-A0ABD5PTQ9-F1
#
_entry.id   AF-A0ABD5PTQ9-F1
#
_cell.length_a   1.000
_cell.length_b   1.000
_cell.length_c   1.000
_cell.angle_alpha   90.00
_cell.angle_beta   90.00
_cell.angle_gamma   90.00
#
_symmetry.space_group_name_H-M   'P 1'
#
loop_
_entity.id
_entity.type
_entity.pdbx_description
1 polymer ?
#
loop_
_entity_poly.entity_id
_entity_poly.type
_entity_poly.pdbx_seq_one_letter_code
_entity_poly.pdbx_strand_id
1 'polypeptide(L)'
;MSKRGLETADATDDSINWRQTNSGVTVYDEANPDAWVHMEFEAGVSPEHRLFMVCDECGAVFAQRSKPGSGTVCGDCGTTFDHDHA
;
A
#
# COMPACT_ATOMS: atom_id res chain seq x y z
N MET A 1 20.67 32.43 -11.22
CA MET A 1 19.94 31.92 -10.03
C MET A 1 18.48 31.75 -10.41
N SER A 2 18.09 30.56 -10.87
CA SER A 2 16.72 30.29 -11.30
C SER A 2 15.85 30.05 -10.06
N LYS A 3 15.08 31.06 -9.64
CA LYS A 3 14.02 30.87 -8.65
C LYS A 3 12.87 30.14 -9.35
N ARG A 4 12.90 28.81 -9.39
CA ARG A 4 11.68 28.01 -9.58
C ARG A 4 10.88 28.18 -8.30
N GLY A 5 10.05 29.22 -8.26
CA GLY A 5 8.97 29.31 -7.30
C GLY A 5 8.07 28.11 -7.56
N LEU A 6 7.98 27.22 -6.57
CA LEU A 6 6.85 26.31 -6.51
C LEU A 6 5.67 27.21 -6.13
N GLU A 7 5.07 27.83 -7.13
CA GLU A 7 3.77 28.47 -6.98
C GLU A 7 2.81 27.31 -6.69
N THR A 8 2.58 27.04 -5.41
CA THR A 8 1.36 26.35 -4.98
C THR A 8 0.23 27.18 -5.53
N ALA A 9 -0.29 26.75 -6.68
CA ALA A 9 -1.47 27.32 -7.30
C ALA A 9 -2.49 27.53 -6.18
N ASP A 10 -2.96 28.77 -6.08
CA ASP A 10 -4.11 29.14 -5.26
C ASP A 10 -5.15 28.05 -5.45
N ALA A 11 -5.43 27.30 -4.38
CA ALA A 11 -6.32 26.15 -4.44
C ALA A 11 -7.69 26.69 -4.86
N THR A 12 -8.02 26.52 -6.14
CA THR A 12 -9.39 26.64 -6.61
C THR A 12 -10.26 25.83 -5.67
N ASP A 13 -11.38 26.40 -5.24
CA ASP A 13 -12.41 25.82 -4.36
C ASP A 13 -13.12 24.59 -4.99
N ASP A 14 -12.45 23.89 -5.90
CA ASP A 14 -12.87 22.60 -6.44
C ASP A 14 -12.26 21.51 -5.55
N SER A 15 -12.83 21.37 -4.35
CA SER A 15 -12.54 20.23 -3.50
C SER A 15 -12.83 18.94 -4.26
N ILE A 16 -11.82 18.07 -4.37
CA ILE A 16 -11.96 16.80 -5.09
C ILE A 16 -12.60 15.76 -4.17
N ASN A 17 -13.70 15.14 -4.60
CA ASN A 17 -14.35 14.09 -3.83
C ASN A 17 -13.50 12.81 -3.78
N TRP A 18 -13.40 12.21 -2.61
CA TRP A 18 -12.66 10.97 -2.42
C TRP A 18 -13.29 10.09 -1.33
N ARG A 19 -13.11 8.78 -1.46
CA ARG A 19 -13.49 7.78 -0.46
C ARG A 19 -12.41 6.73 -0.30
N GLN A 20 -12.22 6.24 0.92
CA GLN A 20 -11.29 5.18 1.24
C GLN A 20 -12.03 3.93 1.74
N THR A 21 -11.54 2.77 1.34
CA THR A 21 -11.91 1.47 1.90
C THR A 21 -10.68 0.78 2.45
N ASN A 22 -10.85 -0.39 3.07
CA ASN A 22 -9.72 -1.21 3.54
C ASN A 22 -8.83 -1.72 2.40
N SER A 23 -9.28 -1.65 1.15
CA SER A 23 -8.57 -2.17 -0.02
C SER A 23 -8.03 -1.10 -0.96
N GLY A 24 -8.27 0.20 -0.69
CA GLY A 24 -7.80 1.25 -1.58
C GLY A 24 -8.44 2.62 -1.38
N VAL A 25 -8.15 3.52 -2.31
CA VAL A 25 -8.69 4.89 -2.38
C VAL A 25 -9.34 5.08 -3.75
N THR A 26 -10.50 5.74 -3.76
CA THR A 26 -11.17 6.18 -4.98
C THR A 26 -11.34 7.68 -4.95
N VAL A 27 -10.84 8.33 -5.99
CA VAL A 27 -11.10 9.74 -6.28
C VAL A 27 -12.17 9.79 -7.37
N TYR A 28 -13.18 10.64 -7.21
CA TYR A 28 -14.34 10.68 -8.11
C TYR A 28 -14.90 12.09 -8.29
N ASP A 29 -15.68 12.26 -9.35
CA ASP A 29 -16.52 13.43 -9.61
C ASP A 29 -17.99 13.00 -9.55
N GLU A 30 -18.82 13.70 -8.77
CA GLU A 30 -20.26 13.38 -8.65
C GLU A 30 -21.03 13.77 -9.92
N ALA A 31 -20.57 14.79 -10.64
CA ALA A 31 -21.18 15.25 -11.88
C ALA A 31 -20.76 14.40 -13.08
N ASN A 32 -19.69 13.61 -12.95
CA ASN A 32 -19.15 12.78 -14.01
C ASN A 32 -18.75 11.37 -13.51
N PRO A 33 -19.64 10.37 -13.65
CA PRO A 33 -19.39 9.01 -13.14
C PRO A 33 -18.24 8.29 -13.86
N ASP A 34 -17.83 8.75 -15.05
CA ASP A 34 -16.71 8.17 -15.81
C ASP A 34 -15.36 8.75 -15.38
N ALA A 35 -15.33 9.85 -14.62
CA ALA A 35 -14.12 10.52 -14.18
C ALA A 35 -13.68 10.07 -12.77
N TRP A 36 -13.17 8.85 -12.66
CA TRP A 36 -12.65 8.32 -11.40
C TRP A 36 -11.24 7.74 -11.54
N VAL A 37 -10.46 7.88 -10.46
CA VAL A 37 -9.15 7.23 -10.30
C VAL A 37 -9.27 6.24 -9.15
N HIS A 38 -8.98 4.96 -9.43
CA HIS A 38 -8.96 3.89 -8.44
C HIS A 38 -7.54 3.46 -8.14
N MET A 39 -7.16 3.49 -6.87
CA MET A 39 -5.88 3.01 -6.37
C MET A 39 -6.13 1.87 -5.40
N GLU A 40 -5.77 0.65 -5.80
CA GLU A 40 -5.82 -0.52 -4.93
C GLU A 40 -4.57 -0.60 -4.06
N PHE A 41 -4.75 -0.92 -2.79
CA PHE A 41 -3.66 -1.35 -1.95
C PHE A 41 -3.30 -2.79 -2.33
N GLU A 42 -2.27 -2.96 -3.15
CA GLU A 42 -1.54 -4.22 -3.16
C GLU A 42 -0.96 -4.43 -1.75
N ALA A 43 -1.33 -5.56 -1.17
CA ALA A 43 -1.08 -6.01 0.19
C ALA A 43 0.07 -5.33 1.00
N GLY A 44 -0.11 -4.99 2.29
CA GLY A 44 -1.30 -5.25 3.09
C GLY A 44 -1.34 -4.75 4.52
N VAL A 45 -0.51 -3.78 4.92
CA VAL A 45 -0.69 -3.04 6.18
C VAL A 45 -0.02 -1.67 6.06
N SER A 46 -0.60 -0.60 6.65
CA SER A 46 0.07 0.71 6.78
C SER A 46 1.51 0.48 7.29
N PRO A 47 2.55 1.17 6.77
CA PRO A 47 3.93 0.95 7.19
C PRO A 47 4.12 0.95 8.72
N GLU A 48 3.34 1.75 9.45
CA GLU A 48 3.35 1.84 10.91
C GLU A 48 2.73 0.64 11.64
N HIS A 49 2.02 -0.22 10.91
CA HIS A 49 1.30 -1.40 11.42
C HIS A 49 1.79 -2.72 10.77
N ARG A 50 2.78 -2.68 9.88
CA ARG A 50 3.28 -3.88 9.18
C ARG A 50 3.78 -4.93 10.17
N LEU A 51 3.24 -6.13 10.04
CA LEU A 51 3.76 -7.30 10.73
C LEU A 51 5.15 -7.63 10.18
N PHE A 52 6.05 -8.01 11.07
CA PHE A 52 7.38 -8.51 10.71
C PHE A 52 7.35 -10.03 10.76
N MET A 53 7.97 -10.66 9.76
CA MET A 53 8.31 -12.08 9.80
C MET A 53 9.79 -12.21 10.14
N VAL A 54 10.11 -13.17 11.00
CA VAL A 54 11.48 -13.62 11.28
C VAL A 54 11.66 -14.98 10.61
N CYS A 55 12.72 -15.15 9.82
CA CYS A 55 13.06 -16.43 9.24
C CYS A 55 13.77 -17.30 10.28
N ASP A 56 13.23 -18.48 10.58
CA ASP A 56 13.84 -19.39 11.57
C ASP A 56 15.17 -19.99 11.10
N GLU A 57 15.44 -20.03 9.79
CA GLU A 57 16.66 -20.62 9.23
C GLU A 57 17.85 -19.65 9.21
N CYS A 58 17.66 -18.42 8.71
CA CYS A 58 18.76 -17.45 8.59
C CYS A 58 18.66 -16.26 9.57
N GLY A 59 17.57 -16.17 10.35
CA GLY A 59 17.34 -15.08 11.31
C GLY A 59 16.97 -13.74 10.66
N ALA A 60 16.81 -13.69 9.33
CA ALA A 60 16.48 -12.45 8.65
C ALA A 60 15.07 -11.96 9.01
N VAL A 61 14.92 -10.64 9.18
CA VAL A 61 13.67 -10.00 9.56
C VAL A 61 13.15 -9.17 8.39
N PHE A 62 11.93 -9.46 7.93
CA PHE A 62 11.31 -8.76 6.82
C PHE A 62 9.96 -8.19 7.21
N ALA A 63 9.69 -6.96 6.79
CA ALA A 63 8.33 -6.47 6.79
C ALA A 63 7.49 -7.33 5.83
N GLN A 64 6.32 -7.76 6.27
CA GLN A 64 5.39 -8.51 5.44
C GLN A 64 4.89 -7.62 4.29
N ARG A 65 5.21 -8.01 3.04
CA ARG A 65 4.89 -7.24 1.82
C ARG A 65 3.70 -7.80 1.03
N SER A 66 3.14 -8.91 1.48
CA SER A 66 2.05 -9.62 0.82
C SER A 66 0.96 -9.98 1.85
N LYS A 67 -0.26 -10.25 1.38
CA LYS A 67 -1.35 -10.70 2.26
C LYS A 67 -0.90 -12.03 2.89
N PRO A 68 -1.25 -12.29 4.17
CA PRO A 68 -1.07 -13.63 4.73
C PRO A 68 -1.69 -14.66 3.77
N GLY A 69 -0.91 -15.67 3.41
CA GLY A 69 -1.33 -16.79 2.56
C GLY A 69 -1.02 -18.12 3.25
N SER A 70 -1.19 -19.23 2.53
CA SER A 70 -0.89 -20.58 3.05
C SER A 70 0.60 -20.88 3.19
N GLY A 71 1.48 -19.91 2.90
CA GLY A 71 2.92 -20.10 2.96
C GLY A 71 3.68 -18.80 2.81
N THR A 72 4.96 -18.85 3.17
CA THR A 72 5.91 -17.73 3.07
C THR A 72 7.26 -18.22 2.58
N VAL A 73 7.93 -17.41 1.77
CA VAL A 73 9.31 -17.69 1.32
C VAL A 73 10.24 -16.62 1.88
N CYS A 74 11.36 -17.03 2.47
CA CYS A 74 12.41 -16.12 2.91
C CYS A 74 13.09 -15.50 1.69
N GLY A 75 13.08 -14.16 1.60
CA GLY A 75 13.71 -13.44 0.49
C GLY A 75 15.24 -13.47 0.48
N ASP A 76 15.88 -13.92 1.56
CA ASP A 76 17.35 -13.95 1.70
C ASP A 76 17.92 -15.37 1.52
N CYS A 77 17.47 -16.35 2.31
CA CYS A 77 17.95 -17.73 2.19
C CYS A 77 17.10 -18.63 1.27
N GLY A 78 15.91 -18.17 0.84
CA GLY A 78 15.03 -18.94 -0.04
C GLY A 78 14.19 -20.01 0.65
N THR A 79 14.30 -20.19 1.97
CA THR A 79 13.51 -21.19 2.71
C THR A 79 12.01 -20.92 2.57
N THR A 80 11.25 -21.95 2.23
CA THR A 80 9.80 -21.98 2.18
C THR A 80 9.23 -22.51 3.49
N PHE A 81 8.25 -21.81 4.05
CA PHE A 81 7.47 -22.22 5.21
C PHE A 81 6.01 -22.34 4.79
N ASP A 82 5.42 -23.52 4.97
CA ASP A 82 3.99 -23.73 4.78
C ASP A 82 3.24 -23.46 6.09
N HIS A 83 2.15 -22.71 5.99
CA HIS A 83 1.27 -22.36 7.10
C HIS A 83 -0.07 -23.07 6.89
N ASP A 84 -0.07 -24.41 6.96
CA ASP A 84 -1.32 -25.17 6.99
C ASP A 84 -2.05 -24.92 8.31
N HIS A 85 -3.34 -24.58 8.21
CA HIS A 85 -4.20 -24.28 9.34
C HIS A 85 -4.27 -25.47 10.32
N ALA A 86 -3.81 -25.26 11.55
CA ALA A 86 -4.19 -26.05 12.72
C ALA A 86 -5.56 -25.61 13.26
#